data_AF-A0A835Q8M3-F1
#
_entry.id   AF-A0A835Q8M3-F1
#
_cell.length_a   1.000
_cell.length_b   1.000
_cell.length_c   1.000
_cell.angle_alpha   90.00
_cell.angle_beta   90.00
_cell.angle_gamma   90.00
#
_symmetry.space_group_name_H-M   'P 1'
#
loop_
_entity.id
_entity.type
_entity.pdbx_description
1 polymer ?
#
loop_
_entity_poly.entity_id
_entity_poly.type
_entity_poly.pdbx_seq_one_letter_code
_entity_poly.pdbx_strand_id
1 'polypeptide(L)'
;MHSRSGQSSHRDRTQEYLTVVESLKKAISSTPYGQGSVSVPKTEGPKSSVSIQSEFNRRASRIGLGIHQSSQKLAKLAKLAKRTSVFDDPTAEIQELTAVIKQDITALNEAVVELQLCNAQNQSGIYPKTQLAILLKLSMT
;
A
#
# COMPACT_ATOMS: atom_id res chain seq x y z
N MET A 1 -12.39 -37.48 10.58
CA MET A 1 -11.55 -36.28 10.80
C MET A 1 -11.70 -35.41 9.56
N HIS A 2 -12.34 -34.23 9.64
CA HIS A 2 -12.61 -33.42 8.44
C HIS A 2 -12.18 -31.97 8.59
N SER A 3 -11.48 -31.50 7.54
CA SER A 3 -11.35 -30.12 7.04
C SER A 3 -10.43 -29.17 7.83
N ARG A 4 -9.70 -28.22 7.21
CA ARG A 4 -9.95 -27.45 5.98
C ARG A 4 -8.64 -27.14 5.21
N SER A 5 -8.68 -27.27 3.90
CA SER A 5 -7.72 -26.65 2.99
C SER A 5 -8.05 -25.15 2.86
N GLY A 6 -7.06 -24.29 3.06
CA GLY A 6 -7.20 -22.83 2.96
C GLY A 6 -7.42 -22.41 1.51
N GLN A 7 -8.66 -22.13 1.13
CA GLN A 7 -8.96 -21.47 -0.15
C GLN A 7 -8.43 -20.04 -0.11
N SER A 8 -7.40 -19.73 -0.90
CA SER A 8 -7.23 -18.37 -1.39
C SER A 8 -8.39 -18.08 -2.33
N SER A 9 -9.45 -17.47 -1.78
CA SER A 9 -10.60 -17.05 -2.57
C SER A 9 -10.15 -15.96 -3.54
N HIS A 10 -9.79 -16.37 -4.75
CA HIS A 10 -9.56 -15.46 -5.87
C HIS A 10 -10.92 -14.87 -6.23
N ARG A 11 -11.18 -13.67 -5.69
CA ARG A 11 -12.39 -12.90 -5.99
C ARG A 11 -12.24 -12.32 -7.40
N ASP A 12 -13.15 -12.68 -8.30
CA ASP A 12 -13.19 -12.12 -9.65
C ASP A 12 -13.62 -10.65 -9.59
N ARG A 13 -12.65 -9.73 -9.74
CA ARG A 13 -12.86 -8.27 -9.69
C ARG A 13 -13.16 -7.67 -11.06
N THR A 14 -13.36 -8.49 -12.09
CA THR A 14 -13.59 -8.02 -13.46
C THR A 14 -14.81 -7.12 -13.54
N GLN A 15 -15.87 -7.41 -12.78
CA GLN A 15 -17.07 -6.56 -12.78
C GLN A 15 -16.88 -5.19 -12.14
N GLU A 16 -16.06 -5.12 -11.08
CA GLU A 16 -15.70 -3.82 -10.49
C GLU A 16 -14.93 -2.98 -11.52
N TYR A 17 -13.98 -3.59 -12.24
CA TYR A 17 -13.22 -2.92 -13.29
C TYR A 17 -14.12 -2.42 -14.43
N LEU A 18 -15.04 -3.25 -14.93
CA LEU A 18 -15.98 -2.88 -15.99
C LEU A 18 -16.85 -1.68 -15.58
N THR A 19 -17.33 -1.69 -14.34
CA THR A 19 -18.15 -0.58 -13.79
C THR A 19 -17.35 0.74 -13.75
N VAL A 20 -16.05 0.68 -13.38
CA VAL A 20 -15.17 1.85 -13.36
C VAL A 20 -14.88 2.36 -14.77
N VAL A 21 -14.59 1.48 -15.73
CA VAL A 21 -14.33 1.84 -17.12
C VAL A 21 -15.58 2.48 -17.75
N GLU A 22 -16.77 1.95 -17.48
CA GLU A 22 -18.02 2.50 -17.99
C GLU A 22 -18.31 3.88 -17.41
N SER A 23 -18.05 4.08 -16.10
CA SER A 23 -18.16 5.38 -15.44
C SER A 23 -17.21 6.43 -16.05
N LEU A 24 -15.97 6.03 -16.38
CA LEU A 24 -15.00 6.88 -17.05
C LEU A 24 -15.43 7.21 -18.48
N LYS A 25 -15.88 6.22 -19.26
CA LYS A 25 -16.41 6.44 -20.62
C LYS A 25 -17.60 7.38 -20.61
N LYS A 26 -18.50 7.27 -19.62
CA LYS A 26 -19.66 8.15 -19.48
C LYS A 26 -19.24 9.58 -19.16
N ALA A 27 -18.25 9.79 -18.28
CA ALA A 27 -17.71 11.11 -17.96
C ALA A 27 -17.04 11.79 -19.17
N ILE A 28 -16.37 11.00 -20.02
CA ILE A 28 -15.75 11.49 -21.26
C ILE A 28 -16.82 11.78 -22.34
N SER A 29 -17.86 10.95 -22.42
CA SER A 29 -18.91 11.06 -23.45
C SER A 29 -19.94 12.15 -23.16
N SER A 30 -20.03 12.66 -21.92
CA SER A 30 -20.95 13.73 -21.52
C SER A 30 -20.50 15.16 -21.89
N THR A 31 -19.50 15.32 -22.77
CA THR A 31 -19.07 16.65 -23.26
C THR A 31 -19.25 16.79 -24.76
N PRO A 32 -20.37 17.38 -25.24
CA PRO A 32 -20.42 17.98 -26.55
C PRO A 32 -20.08 19.48 -26.42
N TYR A 33 -19.02 19.89 -27.13
CA TYR A 33 -18.53 21.26 -27.39
C TYR A 33 -17.66 21.99 -26.36
N GLY A 34 -16.48 22.40 -26.82
CA GLY A 34 -15.94 23.75 -26.58
C GLY A 34 -14.98 23.95 -25.40
N GLN A 35 -13.69 23.83 -25.67
CA GLN A 35 -12.59 24.73 -25.24
C GLN A 35 -12.72 25.47 -23.89
N GLY A 36 -11.84 25.16 -22.93
CA GLY A 36 -11.38 26.12 -21.93
C GLY A 36 -11.27 25.59 -20.50
N SER A 37 -10.04 25.68 -19.96
CA SER A 37 -9.69 25.63 -18.53
C SER A 37 -9.94 24.31 -17.78
N VAL A 38 -8.82 23.69 -17.39
CA VAL A 38 -8.73 22.75 -16.26
C VAL A 38 -9.07 23.53 -14.99
N SER A 39 -10.35 23.74 -14.75
CA SER A 39 -10.89 24.14 -13.46
C SER A 39 -11.74 22.98 -12.98
N VAL A 40 -11.08 22.05 -12.29
CA VAL A 40 -11.72 21.09 -11.39
C VAL A 40 -12.70 21.90 -10.54
N PRO A 41 -14.03 21.68 -10.63
CA PRO A 41 -14.92 22.24 -9.63
C PRO A 41 -14.50 21.58 -8.33
N LYS A 42 -13.91 22.39 -7.45
CA LYS A 42 -13.73 22.08 -6.05
C LYS A 42 -15.13 22.09 -5.43
N THR A 43 -15.94 21.09 -5.77
CA THR A 43 -17.15 20.78 -5.03
C THR A 43 -16.67 20.17 -3.72
N GLU A 44 -16.61 21.02 -2.71
CA GLU A 44 -16.57 20.67 -1.30
C GLU A 44 -17.88 19.96 -0.93
N GLY A 45 -18.12 18.80 -1.55
CA GLY A 45 -19.09 17.81 -1.12
C GLY A 45 -18.39 16.80 -0.21
N PRO A 46 -19.12 16.13 0.69
CA PRO A 46 -18.54 15.08 1.53
C PRO A 46 -17.82 14.09 0.62
N LYS A 47 -16.52 13.88 0.87
CA LYS A 47 -15.64 13.01 0.08
C LYS A 47 -16.41 11.72 -0.22
N SER A 48 -16.78 11.51 -1.48
CA SER A 48 -17.56 10.33 -1.84
C SER A 48 -16.80 9.09 -1.41
N SER A 49 -17.51 8.04 -0.98
CA SER A 49 -16.91 6.76 -0.60
C SER A 49 -15.92 6.23 -1.65
N VAL A 50 -16.16 6.55 -2.93
CA VAL A 50 -15.28 6.26 -4.06
C VAL A 50 -13.92 6.96 -3.97
N SER A 51 -13.89 8.24 -3.59
CA SER A 51 -12.64 9.00 -3.41
C SER A 51 -11.78 8.43 -2.28
N ILE A 52 -12.41 8.02 -1.17
CA ILE A 52 -11.68 7.49 -0.02
C ILE A 52 -11.19 6.05 -0.30
N GLN A 53 -11.99 5.23 -1.00
CA GLN A 53 -11.55 3.90 -1.47
C GLN A 53 -10.35 4.00 -2.44
N SER A 54 -10.33 5.04 -3.27
CA SER A 54 -9.20 5.33 -4.18
C SER A 54 -7.91 5.64 -3.42
N GLU A 55 -7.98 6.47 -2.36
CA GLU A 55 -6.81 6.78 -1.52
C GLU A 55 -6.28 5.56 -0.75
N PHE A 56 -7.18 4.72 -0.22
CA PHE A 56 -6.81 3.45 0.39
C PHE A 56 -6.07 2.55 -0.60
N ASN A 57 -6.64 2.34 -1.79
CA ASN A 57 -6.03 1.50 -2.83
C ASN A 57 -4.66 2.03 -3.26
N ARG A 58 -4.53 3.35 -3.40
CA ARG A 58 -3.26 4.01 -3.76
C ARG A 58 -2.18 3.77 -2.69
N ARG A 59 -2.52 3.95 -1.41
CA ARG A 59 -1.59 3.71 -0.30
C ARG A 59 -1.22 2.23 -0.16
N ALA A 60 -2.21 1.33 -0.29
CA ALA A 60 -1.99 -0.11 -0.27
C ALA A 60 -1.08 -0.58 -1.42
N SER A 61 -1.27 -0.03 -2.63
CA SER A 61 -0.40 -0.33 -3.77
C SER A 61 1.04 0.08 -3.54
N ARG A 62 1.28 1.23 -2.88
CA ARG A 62 2.64 1.67 -2.53
C ARG A 62 3.30 0.73 -1.52
N ILE A 63 2.56 0.25 -0.52
CA ILE A 63 3.05 -0.75 0.43
C ILE A 63 3.43 -2.05 -0.29
N GLY A 64 2.56 -2.55 -1.18
CA GLY A 64 2.85 -3.75 -1.97
C GLY A 64 4.12 -3.63 -2.82
N LEU A 65 4.32 -2.47 -3.46
CA LEU A 65 5.56 -2.18 -4.19
C LEU A 65 6.78 -2.15 -3.28
N GLY A 66 6.68 -1.49 -2.12
CA GLY A 66 7.78 -1.42 -1.15
C GLY A 66 8.16 -2.81 -0.63
N ILE A 67 7.18 -3.66 -0.31
CA ILE A 67 7.42 -5.06 0.11
C ILE A 67 8.18 -5.82 -0.97
N HIS A 68 7.75 -5.69 -2.23
CA HIS A 68 8.44 -6.34 -3.34
C HIS A 68 9.90 -5.90 -3.44
N GLN A 69 10.15 -4.59 -3.36
CA GLN A 69 11.51 -4.03 -3.41
C GLN A 69 12.38 -4.52 -2.24
N SER A 70 11.86 -4.50 -1.01
CA SER A 70 12.59 -5.01 0.15
C SER A 70 12.87 -6.51 0.05
N SER A 71 11.94 -7.28 -0.53
CA SER A 71 12.13 -8.72 -0.76
C SER A 71 13.28 -9.00 -1.74
N GLN A 72 13.44 -8.17 -2.78
CA GLN A 72 14.55 -8.28 -3.73
C GLN A 72 15.89 -7.96 -3.06
N LYS A 73 15.95 -6.91 -2.21
CA LYS A 73 17.15 -6.56 -1.44
C LYS A 73 17.52 -7.68 -0.45
N LEU A 74 16.54 -8.26 0.24
CA LEU A 74 16.74 -9.42 1.11
C LEU A 74 17.29 -10.63 0.35
N ALA A 75 16.78 -10.90 -0.86
CA ALA A 75 17.29 -11.98 -1.70
C ALA A 75 18.76 -11.73 -2.11
N LYS A 76 19.14 -10.48 -2.40
CA LYS A 76 20.53 -10.09 -2.67
C LYS A 76 21.40 -10.27 -1.42
N LEU A 77 20.96 -9.78 -0.27
CA LEU A 77 21.65 -9.94 1.01
C LEU A 77 21.91 -11.42 1.33
N ALA A 78 20.91 -12.28 1.13
CA ALA A 78 21.04 -13.72 1.32
C ALA A 78 22.07 -14.37 0.40
N LYS A 79 22.25 -13.86 -0.82
CA LYS A 79 23.31 -14.33 -1.74
C LYS A 79 24.69 -13.89 -1.27
N LEU A 80 24.84 -12.64 -0.82
CA LEU A 80 26.10 -12.10 -0.31
C LEU A 80 26.54 -12.81 0.98
N ALA A 81 25.60 -13.06 1.90
CA ALA A 81 25.88 -13.77 3.15
C ALA A 81 26.35 -15.23 2.93
N LYS A 82 26.03 -15.83 1.79
CA LYS A 82 26.48 -17.19 1.42
C LYS A 82 27.82 -17.21 0.70
N ARG A 83 28.34 -16.07 0.25
CA ARG A 83 29.66 -16.00 -0.39
C ARG A 83 30.74 -16.16 0.67
N THR A 84 31.44 -17.29 0.62
CA THR A 84 32.64 -17.56 1.42
C THR A 84 33.88 -17.36 0.56
N SER A 85 34.17 -16.12 0.18
CA SER A 85 35.38 -15.78 -0.58
C SER A 85 36.32 -14.94 0.29
N VAL A 86 37.58 -15.35 0.41
CA VAL A 86 38.59 -14.68 1.25
C VAL A 86 39.16 -13.42 0.59
N PHE A 87 39.07 -13.33 -0.74
CA PHE A 87 39.64 -12.23 -1.52
C PHE A 87 38.65 -11.13 -1.87
N ASP A 88 37.36 -11.39 -1.68
CA ASP A 88 36.28 -10.53 -2.15
C ASP A 88 35.19 -10.48 -1.07
N ASP A 89 35.58 -9.87 0.05
CA ASP A 89 34.83 -9.76 1.30
C ASP A 89 33.56 -8.89 1.11
N PRO A 90 32.35 -9.48 1.18
CA PRO A 90 31.12 -8.75 0.97
C PRO A 90 30.67 -7.93 2.19
N THR A 91 31.47 -7.81 3.25
CA THR A 91 31.06 -7.20 4.53
C THR A 91 30.51 -5.77 4.37
N ALA A 92 31.18 -4.92 3.59
CA ALA A 92 30.72 -3.54 3.37
C ALA A 92 29.36 -3.49 2.65
N GLU A 93 29.20 -4.28 1.58
CA GLU A 93 27.94 -4.36 0.82
C GLU A 93 26.80 -4.95 1.66
N ILE A 94 27.11 -5.94 2.52
CA ILE A 94 26.17 -6.51 3.48
C ILE A 94 25.70 -5.45 4.48
N GLN A 95 26.62 -4.64 5.02
CA GLN A 95 26.26 -3.57 5.96
C GLN A 95 25.38 -2.51 5.30
N GLU A 96 25.72 -2.08 4.09
CA GLU A 96 24.93 -1.11 3.33
C GLU A 96 23.53 -1.65 3.01
N LEU A 97 23.43 -2.85 2.43
CA LEU A 97 22.13 -3.47 2.12
C LEU A 97 21.29 -3.68 3.38
N THR A 98 21.92 -4.04 4.50
CA THR A 98 21.23 -4.18 5.79
C THR A 98 20.66 -2.84 6.26
N ALA A 99 21.42 -1.75 6.16
CA ALA A 99 20.96 -0.42 6.53
C ALA A 99 19.77 0.02 5.66
N VAL A 100 19.85 -0.19 4.34
CA VAL A 100 18.76 0.12 3.39
C VAL A 100 17.52 -0.73 3.69
N ILE A 101 17.67 -2.03 3.96
CA ILE A 101 16.54 -2.91 4.29
C ILE A 101 15.85 -2.45 5.60
N LYS A 102 16.63 -2.07 6.61
CA LYS A 102 16.05 -1.51 7.85
C LYS A 102 15.25 -0.24 7.56
N GLN A 103 15.79 0.66 6.75
CA GLN A 103 15.09 1.88 6.36
C GLN A 103 13.79 1.58 5.60
N ASP A 104 13.83 0.66 4.64
CA ASP A 104 12.63 0.24 3.90
C ASP A 104 11.55 -0.31 4.85
N ILE A 105 11.93 -1.16 5.81
CA ILE A 105 10.99 -1.75 6.78
C ILE A 105 10.36 -0.67 7.65
N THR A 106 11.15 0.32 8.11
CA THR A 106 10.62 1.48 8.84
C THR A 106 9.60 2.24 7.99
N ALA A 107 9.94 2.56 6.74
CA ALA A 107 9.03 3.26 5.84
C ALA A 107 7.75 2.44 5.52
N LEU A 108 7.88 1.11 5.41
CA LEU A 108 6.74 0.21 5.24
C LEU A 108 5.83 0.23 6.46
N ASN A 109 6.38 0.19 7.67
CA ASN A 109 5.62 0.26 8.91
C ASN A 109 4.87 1.58 9.03
N GLU A 110 5.52 2.70 8.73
CA GLU A 110 4.89 4.03 8.67
C GLU A 110 3.73 4.06 7.68
N ALA A 111 3.95 3.56 6.45
CA ALA A 111 2.92 3.50 5.42
C ALA A 111 1.72 2.63 5.85
N VAL A 112 1.94 1.54 6.59
CA VAL A 112 0.88 0.70 7.15
C VAL A 112 0.06 1.45 8.20
N VAL A 113 0.70 2.18 9.11
CA VAL A 113 -0.01 3.02 10.10
C VAL A 113 -0.86 4.08 9.40
N GLU A 114 -0.30 4.74 8.38
CA GLU A 114 -1.05 5.69 7.57
C GLU A 114 -2.25 5.07 6.84
N LEU A 115 -2.08 3.86 6.29
CA LEU A 115 -3.16 3.13 5.63
C LEU A 115 -4.28 2.77 6.61
N GLN A 116 -3.93 2.36 7.84
CA GLN A 116 -4.88 2.08 8.91
C GLN A 116 -5.68 3.33 9.30
N LEU A 117 -5.02 4.48 9.41
CA LEU A 117 -5.69 5.77 9.67
C LEU A 117 -6.68 6.13 8.55
N CYS A 118 -6.29 5.92 7.29
CA CYS A 118 -7.16 6.14 6.13
C CYS A 118 -8.41 5.24 6.18
N ASN A 119 -8.27 3.98 6.62
CA ASN A 119 -9.40 3.07 6.81
C ASN A 119 -10.29 3.47 8.00
N ALA A 120 -9.72 3.94 9.10
CA ALA A 120 -10.47 4.40 10.28
C ALA A 120 -11.34 5.64 9.96
N GLN A 121 -10.90 6.51 9.05
CA GLN A 121 -11.71 7.64 8.56
C GLN A 121 -12.94 7.20 7.75
N ASN A 122 -12.91 6.01 7.12
CA ASN A 122 -14.09 5.40 6.49
C ASN A 122 -15.03 4.72 7.50
N GLN A 123 -14.50 4.27 8.63
CA GLN A 123 -15.23 3.58 9.70
C GLN A 123 -15.47 4.50 10.89
N SER A 124 -16.05 5.69 10.67
CA SER A 124 -16.54 6.55 11.74
C SER A 124 -17.64 5.84 12.55
N GLY A 125 -17.22 4.95 13.45
CA GLY A 125 -18.10 4.12 14.25
C GLY A 125 -17.43 3.17 15.24
N ILE A 126 -16.31 2.49 14.93
CA ILE A 126 -15.87 1.37 15.79
C ILE A 126 -14.35 1.17 15.85
N TYR A 127 -13.60 2.07 16.51
CA TYR A 127 -12.34 1.68 17.16
C TYR A 127 -12.12 2.53 18.43
N PRO A 128 -12.11 1.91 19.63
CA PRO A 128 -11.86 2.66 20.86
C PRO A 128 -10.40 3.14 20.89
N LYS A 129 -10.21 4.37 21.37
CA LYS A 129 -8.92 5.10 21.50
C LYS A 129 -7.80 4.31 22.21
N THR A 130 -8.11 3.18 22.84
CA THR A 130 -7.18 2.28 23.54
C THR A 130 -6.25 1.51 22.60
N GLN A 131 -6.65 1.17 21.36
CA GLN A 131 -5.78 0.46 20.41
C GLN A 131 -4.69 1.36 19.80
N LEU A 132 -5.00 2.63 19.55
CA LEU A 132 -4.02 3.62 19.07
C LEU A 132 -2.94 3.92 20.13
N ALA A 133 -3.32 3.93 21.41
CA ALA A 133 -2.38 4.09 22.52
C ALA A 133 -1.44 2.88 22.68
N ILE A 134 -1.87 1.68 22.31
CA ILE A 134 -1.05 0.46 22.35
C ILE A 134 -0.06 0.45 21.17
N LEU A 135 -0.50 0.83 19.96
CA LEU A 135 0.36 0.91 18.77
C LEU A 135 1.43 2.01 18.89
N LEU A 136 1.11 3.16 19.49
CA LEU A 136 2.09 4.21 19.79
C LEU A 136 3.11 3.78 20.86
N LYS A 137 2.69 3.00 21.88
CA LYS A 137 3.61 2.48 22.91
C LYS A 137 4.60 1.44 22.37
N LEU A 138 4.17 0.58 21.45
CA LEU A 138 5.06 -0.42 20.83
C LEU A 138 6.04 0.18 19.82
N SER A 139 5.79 1.37 19.27
CA SER A 139 6.70 2.02 18.32
C SER A 139 7.83 2.83 18.99
N MET A 140 7.79 2.99 20.31
CA MET A 140 8.74 3.82 21.08
C MET A 140 9.71 2.98 21.95
N THR A 141 9.73 1.65 21.76
CA THR A 141 10.64 0.71 22.46
C THR A 141 11.40 -0.10 21.42
#